data_AF-A0AAV0AQQ9-F1
#
_entry.id   AF-A0AAV0AQQ9-F1
#
_cell.length_a   1.000
_cell.length_b   1.000
_cell.length_c   1.000
_cell.angle_alpha   90.00
_cell.angle_beta   90.00
_cell.angle_gamma   90.00
#
_symmetry.space_group_name_H-M   'P 1'
#
loop_
_entity.id
_entity.type
_entity.pdbx_description
1 polymer ?
#
loop_
_entity_poly.entity_id
_entity_poly.type
_entity_poly.pdbx_seq_one_letter_code
_entity_poly.pdbx_strand_id
1 'polypeptide(L)'
;GSVEIIVESTTFLVHREVITHASPFFESALTGEWAETNVEKSNRNKKFQNSRRKCQKKSSRKSLKTKSVEQINESLGIFESVDQISNQTPKSRSSSDTLQPDSSYEQKQPMFDPSELDSDNQQQRIKSSSKSPRRRRETSKKPKNQSIEARISLKDERAGPFQDLLMFIYPHLDCICTWQNVSELMKMSQKFDMPLLKRYVLNFLLSSVAGKPIEAMKIAEDHNLAELYRESSRFILDNWQGWESQELGLLSSESLLKLERKRSWFLERVLKLGLVNPPRDYDCPTSCPSPRNCIKLVDEKWKSAWAATLKFGPPQPSSVYRHLRCLEPSLHSPALILPHTSCQQHSIRFFADLFDRMFSQFAPRGSKT
;
A
#
# COMPACT_ATOMS: atom_id res chain seq x y z
N GLY A 1 8.48 -5.08 -30.62
CA GLY A 1 7.93 -6.32 -30.04
C GLY A 1 7.36 -7.23 -31.12
N SER A 2 7.07 -8.48 -30.78
CA SER A 2 6.36 -9.44 -31.64
C SER A 2 4.87 -9.60 -31.29
N VAL A 3 4.44 -9.07 -30.14
CA VAL A 3 3.05 -9.08 -29.66
C VAL A 3 2.53 -7.66 -29.59
N GLU A 4 1.27 -7.47 -29.95
CA GLU A 4 0.56 -6.19 -29.90
C GLU A 4 -0.49 -6.22 -28.77
N ILE A 5 -0.37 -5.32 -27.80
CA ILE A 5 -1.35 -5.16 -26.71
C ILE A 5 -2.04 -3.81 -26.88
N ILE A 6 -3.36 -3.85 -27.05
CA ILE A 6 -4.21 -2.65 -27.17
C ILE A 6 -4.86 -2.37 -25.82
N VAL A 7 -4.68 -1.15 -25.33
CA VAL A 7 -5.24 -0.64 -24.07
C VAL A 7 -5.87 0.73 -24.36
N GLU A 8 -7.17 0.87 -24.10
CA GLU A 8 -7.97 2.03 -24.54
C GLU A 8 -7.80 2.30 -26.06
N SER A 9 -7.21 3.43 -26.43
CA SER A 9 -6.84 3.81 -27.81
C SER A 9 -5.34 3.60 -28.11
N THR A 10 -4.56 3.14 -27.14
CA THR A 10 -3.09 3.04 -27.19
C THR A 10 -2.64 1.63 -27.56
N THR A 11 -1.58 1.52 -28.36
CA THR A 11 -1.03 0.24 -28.84
C THR A 11 0.42 0.05 -28.40
N PHE A 12 0.68 -1.00 -27.62
CA PHE A 12 1.99 -1.35 -27.08
C PHE A 12 2.58 -2.57 -27.83
N LEU A 13 3.82 -2.45 -28.33
CA LEU A 13 4.50 -3.49 -29.11
C LEU A 13 5.56 -4.24 -28.29
N VAL A 14 5.11 -5.24 -27.52
CA VAL A 14 5.93 -5.98 -26.53
C VAL A 14 6.58 -7.24 -27.10
N HIS A 15 7.62 -7.75 -26.43
CA HIS A 15 8.32 -8.99 -26.80
C HIS A 15 7.66 -10.18 -26.11
N ARG A 16 7.28 -11.21 -26.88
CA ARG A 16 6.56 -12.40 -26.39
C ARG A 16 7.24 -13.05 -25.19
N GLU A 17 8.53 -13.33 -25.31
CA GLU A 17 9.33 -14.00 -24.28
C GLU A 17 9.36 -13.23 -22.95
N VAL A 18 9.49 -11.90 -23.01
CA VAL A 18 9.56 -11.03 -21.82
C VAL A 18 8.21 -10.97 -21.10
N ILE A 19 7.12 -10.77 -21.85
CA ILE A 19 5.78 -10.64 -21.24
C ILE A 19 5.26 -11.99 -20.71
N THR A 20 5.59 -13.10 -21.38
CA THR A 20 5.34 -14.46 -20.89
C THR A 20 6.14 -14.77 -19.62
N HIS A 21 7.44 -14.42 -19.54
CA HIS A 21 8.23 -14.70 -18.35
C HIS A 21 7.82 -13.86 -17.13
N ALA A 22 7.24 -12.67 -17.34
CA ALA A 22 6.84 -11.77 -16.28
C ALA A 22 5.51 -12.14 -15.58
N SER A 23 4.67 -12.97 -16.19
CA SER A 23 3.27 -13.17 -15.77
C SER A 23 2.67 -14.48 -16.34
N PRO A 24 2.16 -15.39 -15.48
CA PRO A 24 1.43 -16.58 -15.93
C PRO A 24 0.16 -16.27 -16.72
N PHE A 25 -0.50 -15.14 -16.42
CA PHE A 25 -1.66 -14.66 -17.18
C PHE A 25 -1.29 -14.40 -18.65
N PHE A 26 -0.18 -13.71 -18.90
CA PHE A 26 0.29 -13.47 -20.27
C PHE A 26 0.87 -14.73 -20.93
N GLU A 27 1.38 -15.69 -20.15
CA GLU A 27 1.71 -17.03 -20.66
C GLU A 27 0.46 -17.75 -21.22
N SER A 28 -0.58 -18.01 -20.41
CA SER A 28 -1.81 -18.68 -20.87
C SER A 28 -2.52 -17.91 -22.01
N ALA A 29 -2.47 -16.58 -22.01
CA ALA A 29 -2.99 -15.75 -23.10
C ALA A 29 -2.28 -16.04 -24.44
N LEU A 30 -0.95 -16.21 -24.41
CA LEU A 30 -0.06 -16.35 -25.57
C LEU A 30 0.27 -17.80 -25.96
N THR A 31 -0.11 -18.79 -25.15
CA THR A 31 -0.08 -20.23 -25.50
C THR A 31 -1.40 -20.72 -26.12
N GLY A 32 -2.50 -20.00 -25.87
CA GLY A 32 -3.75 -20.17 -26.62
C GLY A 32 -4.91 -20.82 -25.87
N GLU A 33 -4.87 -20.85 -24.54
CA GLU A 33 -5.99 -21.26 -23.68
C GLU A 33 -7.10 -20.20 -23.59
N TRP A 34 -6.83 -19.00 -24.12
CA TRP A 34 -7.68 -17.82 -24.02
C TRP A 34 -8.46 -17.56 -25.32
N ALA A 35 -9.74 -17.20 -25.18
CA ALA A 35 -10.68 -17.19 -26.30
C ALA A 35 -10.38 -16.15 -27.41
N GLU A 36 -9.76 -15.01 -27.06
CA GLU A 36 -9.61 -13.87 -28.00
C GLU A 36 -8.39 -13.97 -28.93
N THR A 37 -7.36 -14.78 -28.66
CA THR A 37 -6.10 -14.77 -29.43
C THR A 37 -6.11 -15.52 -30.76
N ASN A 38 -7.26 -16.08 -31.20
CA ASN A 38 -7.39 -16.86 -32.44
C ASN A 38 -7.58 -16.03 -33.73
N VAL A 39 -6.66 -15.10 -34.02
CA VAL A 39 -6.69 -14.26 -35.25
C VAL A 39 -6.61 -15.11 -36.53
N GLU A 40 -5.77 -16.15 -36.55
CA GLU A 40 -5.47 -16.94 -37.77
C GLU A 40 -6.54 -17.97 -38.16
N LYS A 41 -7.19 -18.65 -37.19
CA LYS A 41 -8.02 -19.85 -37.47
C LYS A 41 -9.38 -19.50 -38.11
N SER A 42 -9.92 -18.32 -37.82
CA SER A 42 -11.25 -17.88 -38.31
C SER A 42 -11.30 -17.66 -39.83
N ASN A 43 -10.25 -17.05 -40.40
CA ASN A 43 -10.26 -16.61 -41.81
C ASN A 43 -9.91 -17.71 -42.82
N ARG A 44 -9.22 -18.78 -42.43
CA ARG A 44 -8.93 -19.90 -43.36
C ARG A 44 -10.18 -20.76 -43.64
N ASN A 45 -11.00 -21.05 -42.63
CA ASN A 45 -12.17 -21.92 -42.78
C ASN A 45 -13.31 -21.31 -43.62
N LYS A 46 -13.51 -19.99 -43.58
CA LYS A 46 -14.59 -19.31 -44.34
C LYS A 46 -14.45 -19.43 -45.86
N LYS A 47 -13.25 -19.64 -46.41
CA LYS A 47 -13.04 -19.83 -47.86
C LYS A 47 -13.29 -21.26 -48.36
N PHE A 48 -13.36 -22.27 -47.48
CA PHE A 48 -13.56 -23.66 -47.91
C PHE A 48 -15.01 -24.18 -47.83
N GLN A 49 -15.89 -23.57 -47.04
CA GLN A 49 -17.27 -24.06 -46.89
C GLN A 49 -18.28 -23.48 -47.91
N ASN A 50 -18.04 -22.29 -48.47
CA ASN A 50 -18.99 -21.64 -49.40
C ASN A 50 -19.08 -22.30 -50.80
N SER A 51 -18.25 -23.30 -51.11
CA SER A 51 -18.29 -24.00 -52.42
C SER A 51 -19.21 -25.23 -52.46
N ARG A 52 -19.86 -25.62 -51.35
CA ARG A 52 -20.69 -26.84 -51.26
C ARG A 52 -22.00 -26.65 -50.48
N ARG A 53 -22.94 -25.84 -51.02
CA ARG A 53 -24.38 -25.86 -50.66
C ARG A 53 -25.27 -25.10 -51.67
N LYS A 54 -25.47 -25.70 -52.86
CA LYS A 54 -26.67 -25.52 -53.70
C LYS A 54 -27.25 -26.90 -54.00
N CYS A 55 -28.58 -27.00 -54.07
CA CYS A 55 -29.37 -28.25 -54.03
C CYS A 55 -29.24 -28.99 -52.67
N GLN A 56 -30.29 -29.57 -52.06
CA GLN A 56 -31.60 -30.00 -52.58
C GLN A 56 -32.81 -29.41 -51.79
N LYS A 57 -33.97 -30.10 -51.78
CA LYS A 57 -35.33 -29.56 -51.53
C LYS A 57 -36.14 -30.39 -50.50
N LYS A 58 -37.08 -29.69 -49.83
CA LYS A 58 -38.39 -30.16 -49.28
C LYS A 58 -38.41 -31.11 -48.05
N SER A 59 -39.60 -31.14 -47.42
CA SER A 59 -40.09 -32.10 -46.39
C SER A 59 -39.60 -31.88 -44.94
N SER A 60 -40.43 -31.95 -43.88
CA SER A 60 -41.92 -31.94 -43.77
C SER A 60 -42.41 -31.58 -42.35
N ARG A 61 -43.74 -31.61 -42.13
CA ARG A 61 -44.52 -31.12 -40.96
C ARG A 61 -44.29 -31.90 -39.64
N LYS A 62 -44.37 -31.19 -38.50
CA LYS A 62 -45.20 -31.42 -37.27
C LYS A 62 -44.68 -30.48 -36.14
N SER A 63 -45.45 -29.59 -35.48
CA SER A 63 -46.52 -29.77 -34.47
C SER A 63 -46.01 -30.43 -33.17
N LEU A 64 -46.23 -29.94 -31.93
CA LEU A 64 -47.34 -29.15 -31.36
C LEU A 64 -46.94 -28.23 -30.16
N LYS A 65 -47.82 -27.25 -29.83
CA LYS A 65 -48.25 -26.74 -28.48
C LYS A 65 -47.20 -26.21 -27.46
N THR A 66 -47.19 -24.91 -27.13
CA THR A 66 -47.91 -24.17 -26.03
C THR A 66 -47.38 -24.42 -24.60
N LYS A 67 -47.40 -23.49 -23.61
CA LYS A 67 -48.31 -22.32 -23.38
C LYS A 67 -47.76 -21.33 -22.30
N SER A 68 -48.18 -20.05 -22.36
CA SER A 68 -48.29 -19.01 -21.26
C SER A 68 -47.03 -18.58 -20.44
N VAL A 69 -46.76 -17.33 -20.01
CA VAL A 69 -47.53 -16.07 -19.68
C VAL A 69 -48.19 -16.10 -18.27
N GLU A 70 -48.31 -15.05 -17.43
CA GLU A 70 -47.71 -13.68 -17.27
C GLU A 70 -46.43 -13.72 -16.36
N GLN A 71 -45.71 -12.66 -15.89
CA GLN A 71 -45.75 -11.17 -15.91
C GLN A 71 -46.45 -10.40 -14.73
N ILE A 72 -46.19 -9.06 -14.60
CA ILE A 72 -46.74 -8.05 -13.62
C ILE A 72 -46.10 -8.08 -12.19
N ASN A 73 -46.14 -7.03 -11.35
CA ASN A 73 -45.51 -5.67 -11.37
C ASN A 73 -45.68 -4.97 -9.98
N GLU A 74 -44.71 -4.12 -9.60
CA GLU A 74 -44.82 -2.86 -8.78
C GLU A 74 -45.47 -2.71 -7.37
N SER A 75 -44.80 -1.87 -6.54
CA SER A 75 -45.36 -0.92 -5.53
C SER A 75 -45.88 -1.48 -4.17
N LEU A 76 -46.09 -0.71 -3.08
CA LEU A 76 -45.50 0.54 -2.51
C LEU A 76 -45.93 0.68 -1.01
N GLY A 77 -45.25 1.52 -0.21
CA GLY A 77 -45.66 1.92 1.17
C GLY A 77 -44.45 2.08 2.12
N ILE A 78 -44.09 3.20 2.78
CA ILE A 78 -44.67 4.51 3.17
C ILE A 78 -45.28 4.57 4.60
N PHE A 79 -44.82 5.57 5.40
CA PHE A 79 -45.32 6.08 6.71
C PHE A 79 -45.04 5.21 7.98
N GLU A 80 -44.90 5.71 9.22
CA GLU A 80 -44.57 7.03 9.87
C GLU A 80 -44.45 6.82 11.43
N SER A 81 -44.02 7.71 12.36
CA SER A 81 -43.21 8.97 12.42
C SER A 81 -42.92 9.37 13.91
N VAL A 82 -41.95 10.30 14.16
CA VAL A 82 -41.87 11.24 15.33
C VAL A 82 -41.71 10.60 16.75
N ASP A 83 -41.30 11.21 17.88
CA ASP A 83 -40.80 12.54 18.35
C ASP A 83 -39.26 12.52 18.63
N GLN A 84 -38.49 13.58 18.96
CA GLN A 84 -38.66 15.02 19.33
C GLN A 84 -38.94 15.45 20.80
N ILE A 85 -37.88 15.58 21.64
CA ILE A 85 -37.65 16.61 22.71
C ILE A 85 -36.12 16.66 22.97
N SER A 86 -35.40 17.74 23.35
CA SER A 86 -35.47 19.20 23.11
C SER A 86 -34.17 19.83 23.69
N ASN A 87 -33.85 21.08 23.35
CA ASN A 87 -32.57 21.76 23.63
C ASN A 87 -32.32 22.12 25.11
N GLN A 88 -31.04 22.29 25.49
CA GLN A 88 -30.61 23.47 26.24
C GLN A 88 -29.10 23.78 26.16
N THR A 89 -28.79 25.08 25.99
CA THR A 89 -27.45 25.67 26.12
C THR A 89 -27.42 26.63 27.31
N PRO A 90 -26.23 26.96 27.83
CA PRO A 90 -26.00 28.34 28.27
C PRO A 90 -24.71 28.97 27.68
N LYS A 91 -24.66 30.31 27.68
CA LYS A 91 -23.52 31.12 27.18
C LYS A 91 -22.80 31.85 28.34
N SER A 92 -21.47 31.91 28.27
CA SER A 92 -20.61 32.99 28.82
C SER A 92 -19.21 32.87 28.18
N ARG A 93 -18.64 33.93 27.59
CA ARG A 93 -17.73 34.94 28.22
C ARG A 93 -16.58 34.28 29.02
N SER A 94 -15.30 34.61 28.83
CA SER A 94 -14.56 35.48 27.87
C SER A 94 -13.06 35.02 27.90
N SER A 95 -12.02 35.62 27.30
CA SER A 95 -11.71 36.98 26.80
C SER A 95 -10.68 36.95 25.65
N SER A 96 -10.17 38.11 25.24
CA SER A 96 -9.01 38.29 24.33
C SER A 96 -7.70 37.72 24.89
N ASP A 97 -6.75 37.35 24.03
CA ASP A 97 -5.58 38.23 23.80
C ASP A 97 -4.85 37.93 22.49
N THR A 98 -4.07 38.89 21.99
CA THR A 98 -3.40 38.85 20.67
C THR A 98 -1.92 39.17 20.81
N LEU A 99 -1.06 38.20 20.53
CA LEU A 99 0.36 38.40 20.28
C LEU A 99 0.86 37.48 19.16
N GLN A 100 1.25 38.08 18.04
CA GLN A 100 2.23 37.49 17.13
C GLN A 100 3.62 37.58 17.78
N PRO A 101 4.59 36.83 17.26
CA PRO A 101 5.72 37.57 16.69
C PRO A 101 6.08 37.13 15.27
N ASP A 102 6.55 38.10 14.48
CA ASP A 102 7.33 37.85 13.27
C ASP A 102 8.62 37.07 13.59
N SER A 103 9.00 36.18 12.69
CA SER A 103 10.42 36.05 12.27
C SER A 103 10.52 35.31 10.94
N SER A 104 10.70 36.08 9.87
CA SER A 104 11.18 35.58 8.59
C SER A 104 12.55 34.92 8.73
N TYR A 105 12.78 33.80 8.04
CA TYR A 105 14.13 33.32 7.73
C TYR A 105 14.27 33.05 6.23
N GLU A 106 15.30 33.64 5.64
CA GLU A 106 15.44 33.75 4.20
C GLU A 106 15.91 32.48 3.50
N GLN A 107 15.34 32.25 2.32
CA GLN A 107 15.76 31.28 1.33
C GLN A 107 17.13 31.67 0.73
N LYS A 108 18.20 30.94 1.09
CA LYS A 108 19.53 31.10 0.46
C LYS A 108 19.80 30.05 -0.60
N GLN A 109 19.45 30.37 -1.84
CA GLN A 109 20.08 29.78 -3.03
C GLN A 109 21.38 30.52 -3.35
N PRO A 110 22.47 29.84 -3.75
CA PRO A 110 23.51 30.44 -4.56
C PRO A 110 23.10 30.45 -6.04
N MET A 111 23.34 31.57 -6.71
CA MET A 111 23.18 31.83 -8.14
C MET A 111 24.40 32.66 -8.60
N PHE A 112 24.59 32.82 -9.92
CA PHE A 112 25.76 33.44 -10.60
C PHE A 112 27.05 32.58 -10.55
N ASP A 113 27.84 32.46 -11.63
CA ASP A 113 27.63 32.95 -13.01
C ASP A 113 28.36 32.04 -14.04
N PRO A 114 28.05 32.11 -15.36
CA PRO A 114 28.67 31.28 -16.40
C PRO A 114 29.76 32.05 -17.19
N SER A 115 30.17 31.45 -18.31
CA SER A 115 31.05 32.02 -19.37
C SER A 115 32.55 31.88 -19.12
N GLU A 116 33.18 31.01 -19.92
CA GLU A 116 34.13 31.50 -20.91
C GLU A 116 34.07 30.63 -22.18
N LEU A 117 34.64 31.11 -23.28
CA LEU A 117 34.44 30.60 -24.64
C LEU A 117 35.77 30.31 -25.35
N ASP A 118 35.62 29.68 -26.51
CA ASP A 118 36.64 29.38 -27.52
C ASP A 118 37.74 28.36 -27.16
N SER A 119 37.90 27.27 -27.91
CA SER A 119 38.12 27.09 -29.37
C SER A 119 39.59 27.30 -29.75
N ASP A 120 40.28 26.20 -30.07
CA ASP A 120 41.23 26.25 -31.17
C ASP A 120 41.25 24.92 -31.96
N ASN A 121 41.71 24.98 -33.19
CA ASN A 121 41.45 24.02 -34.26
C ASN A 121 42.75 23.68 -34.97
N GLN A 122 43.14 22.39 -35.01
CA GLN A 122 44.23 21.97 -35.87
C GLN A 122 43.98 20.65 -36.59
N GLN A 123 43.71 20.78 -37.89
CA GLN A 123 43.72 19.69 -38.86
C GLN A 123 45.15 19.22 -39.11
N GLN A 124 45.39 17.90 -39.18
CA GLN A 124 46.47 17.36 -39.99
C GLN A 124 45.99 16.27 -40.94
N ARG A 125 46.70 16.13 -42.07
CA ARG A 125 46.13 15.70 -43.35
C ARG A 125 47.16 14.87 -44.11
N ILE A 126 47.04 13.54 -44.04
CA ILE A 126 47.87 12.62 -44.84
C ILE A 126 46.98 11.90 -45.88
N LYS A 127 47.53 11.69 -47.08
CA LYS A 127 46.80 11.23 -48.27
C LYS A 127 47.18 9.80 -48.65
N SER A 128 46.29 9.17 -49.43
CA SER A 128 46.53 8.01 -50.29
C SER A 128 46.75 6.66 -49.57
N SER A 129 46.62 5.49 -50.22
CA SER A 129 46.38 5.25 -51.65
C SER A 129 45.35 4.12 -51.91
N SER A 130 44.99 3.94 -53.18
CA SER A 130 43.95 3.04 -53.67
C SER A 130 44.31 1.55 -53.61
N LYS A 131 43.30 0.70 -53.33
CA LYS A 131 43.11 -0.60 -54.02
C LYS A 131 41.69 -1.15 -53.80
N SER A 132 40.94 -1.31 -54.88
CA SER A 132 39.66 -2.06 -54.88
C SER A 132 39.93 -3.57 -54.81
N PRO A 133 38.99 -4.36 -54.25
CA PRO A 133 38.46 -5.42 -55.11
C PRO A 133 36.94 -5.68 -54.95
N ARG A 134 36.34 -6.06 -56.10
CA ARG A 134 35.18 -6.95 -56.25
C ARG A 134 33.94 -6.70 -55.36
N ARG A 135 32.92 -6.09 -55.96
CA ARG A 135 31.50 -6.20 -55.55
C ARG A 135 31.13 -7.67 -55.27
N ARG A 136 31.05 -8.07 -53.99
CA ARG A 136 30.33 -9.28 -53.61
C ARG A 136 28.83 -8.96 -53.71
N ARG A 137 28.09 -9.76 -54.46
CA ARG A 137 26.68 -9.51 -54.76
C ARG A 137 25.84 -9.88 -53.54
N GLU A 138 25.78 -9.00 -52.55
CA GLU A 138 24.94 -9.18 -51.38
C GLU A 138 23.49 -9.35 -51.83
N THR A 139 22.94 -10.53 -51.56
CA THR A 139 21.52 -10.79 -51.76
C THR A 139 20.77 -9.92 -50.76
N SER A 140 20.06 -8.92 -51.28
CA SER A 140 19.26 -7.99 -50.49
C SER A 140 18.26 -8.76 -49.64
N LYS A 141 18.63 -9.02 -48.37
CA LYS A 141 17.73 -9.54 -47.36
C LYS A 141 16.65 -8.48 -47.18
N LYS A 142 15.49 -8.68 -47.84
CA LYS A 142 14.29 -7.90 -47.56
C LYS A 142 14.13 -7.85 -46.03
N PRO A 143 13.86 -6.69 -45.42
CA PRO A 143 13.52 -6.68 -44.01
C PRO A 143 12.38 -7.69 -43.82
N LYS A 144 12.54 -8.64 -42.91
CA LYS A 144 11.40 -9.44 -42.48
C LYS A 144 10.44 -8.44 -41.84
N ASN A 145 9.28 -8.22 -42.47
CA ASN A 145 8.17 -7.57 -41.79
C ASN A 145 8.01 -8.29 -40.45
N GLN A 146 8.06 -7.56 -39.33
CA GLN A 146 7.81 -8.15 -38.02
C GLN A 146 6.33 -8.53 -37.98
N SER A 147 6.06 -9.79 -38.34
CA SER A 147 4.72 -10.36 -38.30
C SER A 147 4.29 -10.43 -36.84
N ILE A 148 3.28 -9.63 -36.49
CA ILE A 148 2.66 -9.65 -35.16
C ILE A 148 2.12 -11.07 -34.91
N GLU A 149 2.68 -11.74 -33.91
CA GLU A 149 2.43 -13.15 -33.60
C GLU A 149 1.09 -13.33 -32.88
N ALA A 150 0.72 -12.36 -32.04
CA ALA A 150 -0.53 -12.30 -31.31
C ALA A 150 -0.95 -10.84 -31.06
N ARG A 151 -2.26 -10.63 -30.96
CA ARG A 151 -2.88 -9.36 -30.56
C ARG A 151 -3.76 -9.61 -29.33
N ILE A 152 -3.60 -8.81 -28.28
CA ILE A 152 -4.37 -8.84 -27.03
C ILE A 152 -5.10 -7.51 -26.87
N SER A 153 -6.33 -7.51 -26.36
CA SER A 153 -7.11 -6.30 -26.07
C SER A 153 -7.49 -6.28 -24.59
N LEU A 154 -7.03 -5.25 -23.87
CA LEU A 154 -7.37 -5.00 -22.46
C LEU A 154 -8.33 -3.81 -22.41
N LYS A 155 -9.61 -4.10 -22.23
CA LYS A 155 -10.71 -3.12 -22.35
C LYS A 155 -11.01 -2.37 -21.05
N ASP A 156 -10.66 -2.96 -19.90
CA ASP A 156 -10.93 -2.42 -18.57
C ASP A 156 -9.73 -1.69 -17.95
N GLU A 157 -8.59 -1.66 -18.65
CA GLU A 157 -7.33 -1.09 -18.18
C GLU A 157 -7.05 0.27 -18.82
N ARG A 158 -6.31 1.12 -18.10
CA ARG A 158 -5.84 2.42 -18.57
C ARG A 158 -4.43 2.32 -19.16
N ALA A 159 -4.15 3.08 -20.21
CA ALA A 159 -2.86 3.06 -20.90
C ALA A 159 -1.69 3.54 -20.01
N GLY A 160 -1.91 4.50 -19.12
CA GLY A 160 -0.89 5.04 -18.20
C GLY A 160 -0.34 3.99 -17.22
N PRO A 161 -1.17 3.40 -16.33
CA PRO A 161 -0.74 2.33 -15.43
C PRO A 161 -0.19 1.09 -16.17
N PHE A 162 -0.69 0.82 -17.38
CA PHE A 162 -0.13 -0.25 -18.21
C PHE A 162 1.27 0.08 -18.73
N GLN A 163 1.57 1.36 -19.00
CA GLN A 163 2.93 1.81 -19.29
C GLN A 163 3.84 1.62 -18.06
N ASP A 164 3.40 2.03 -16.86
CA ASP A 164 4.18 1.84 -15.62
C ASP A 164 4.45 0.35 -15.33
N LEU A 165 3.48 -0.52 -15.62
CA LEU A 165 3.63 -1.97 -15.60
C LEU A 165 4.68 -2.46 -16.59
N LEU A 166 4.67 -1.98 -17.83
CA LEU A 166 5.72 -2.30 -18.81
C LEU A 166 7.09 -1.77 -18.37
N MET A 167 7.16 -0.59 -17.75
CA MET A 167 8.41 -0.07 -17.18
C MET A 167 8.93 -0.97 -16.05
N PHE A 168 8.05 -1.61 -15.25
CA PHE A 168 8.49 -2.61 -14.26
C PHE A 168 9.00 -3.91 -14.90
N ILE A 169 8.44 -4.30 -16.05
CA ILE A 169 8.74 -5.57 -16.74
C ILE A 169 10.05 -5.52 -17.53
N TYR A 170 10.46 -4.35 -18.04
CA TYR A 170 11.67 -4.20 -18.86
C TYR A 170 12.82 -3.60 -18.04
N PRO A 171 13.90 -4.35 -17.71
CA PRO A 171 14.97 -3.89 -16.79
C PRO A 171 15.85 -2.72 -17.25
N HIS A 172 15.50 -2.05 -18.35
CA HIS A 172 16.15 -0.84 -18.86
C HIS A 172 15.24 0.40 -18.75
N LEU A 173 14.10 0.28 -18.07
CA LEU A 173 13.14 1.33 -17.80
C LEU A 173 12.94 1.42 -16.27
N ASP A 174 12.99 2.63 -15.73
CA ASP A 174 12.85 2.83 -14.27
C ASP A 174 11.38 3.02 -13.89
N CYS A 175 10.72 1.95 -13.45
CA CYS A 175 9.39 2.06 -12.83
C CYS A 175 9.52 2.77 -11.47
N ILE A 176 8.86 3.92 -11.32
CA ILE A 176 8.81 4.67 -10.06
C ILE A 176 7.43 4.47 -9.42
N CYS A 177 7.39 3.74 -8.31
CA CYS A 177 6.18 3.63 -7.50
C CYS A 177 5.95 4.94 -6.71
N THR A 178 4.73 5.46 -6.77
CA THR A 178 4.31 6.71 -6.12
C THR A 178 2.86 6.57 -5.61
N TRP A 179 2.44 7.43 -4.67
CA TRP A 179 1.05 7.47 -4.21
C TRP A 179 0.00 7.69 -5.32
N GLN A 180 0.40 8.14 -6.52
CA GLN A 180 -0.51 8.37 -7.63
C GLN A 180 -0.79 7.08 -8.42
N ASN A 181 0.22 6.24 -8.66
CA ASN A 181 0.08 4.98 -9.42
C ASN A 181 -0.03 3.72 -8.54
N VAL A 182 0.31 3.78 -7.25
CA VAL A 182 0.38 2.64 -6.32
C VAL A 182 -0.90 1.78 -6.28
N SER A 183 -2.09 2.39 -6.34
CA SER A 183 -3.37 1.65 -6.33
C SER A 183 -3.61 0.90 -7.64
N GLU A 184 -3.29 1.52 -8.78
CA GLU A 184 -3.49 0.91 -10.11
C GLU A 184 -2.42 -0.18 -10.37
N LEU A 185 -1.18 0.04 -9.92
CA LEU A 185 -0.13 -0.99 -9.92
C LEU A 185 -0.46 -2.18 -9.01
N MET A 186 -1.04 -1.95 -7.83
CA MET A 186 -1.50 -3.05 -6.96
C MET A 186 -2.63 -3.84 -7.62
N LYS A 187 -3.61 -3.17 -8.25
CA LYS A 187 -4.68 -3.81 -9.05
C LYS A 187 -4.12 -4.66 -10.18
N MET A 188 -3.21 -4.11 -10.99
CA MET A 188 -2.55 -4.85 -12.08
C MET A 188 -1.73 -6.04 -11.55
N SER A 189 -1.03 -5.90 -10.42
CA SER A 189 -0.28 -7.02 -9.81
C SER A 189 -1.16 -8.21 -9.40
N GLN A 190 -2.43 -7.97 -9.12
CA GLN A 190 -3.41 -9.01 -8.80
C GLN A 190 -4.11 -9.54 -10.06
N LYS A 191 -4.49 -8.66 -11.01
CA LYS A 191 -5.19 -9.05 -12.25
C LYS A 191 -4.32 -9.89 -13.20
N PHE A 192 -3.02 -9.61 -13.26
CA PHE A 192 -2.06 -10.31 -14.13
C PHE A 192 -1.21 -11.36 -13.40
N ASP A 193 -1.54 -11.68 -12.14
CA ASP A 193 -0.78 -12.55 -11.25
C ASP A 193 0.74 -12.30 -11.28
N MET A 194 1.16 -11.17 -10.71
CA MET A 194 2.57 -10.74 -10.72
C MET A 194 3.10 -10.54 -9.28
N PRO A 195 3.49 -11.62 -8.58
CA PRO A 195 3.99 -11.55 -7.20
C PRO A 195 5.20 -10.63 -7.00
N LEU A 196 6.06 -10.49 -8.02
CA LEU A 196 7.21 -9.58 -7.97
C LEU A 196 6.79 -8.10 -7.94
N LEU A 197 5.81 -7.72 -8.77
CA LEU A 197 5.23 -6.38 -8.74
C LEU A 197 4.48 -6.15 -7.42
N LYS A 198 3.66 -7.12 -6.99
CA LYS A 198 2.94 -7.04 -5.71
C LYS A 198 3.89 -6.77 -4.54
N ARG A 199 5.05 -7.44 -4.50
CA ARG A 199 6.08 -7.23 -3.49
C ARG A 199 6.78 -5.87 -3.62
N TYR A 200 7.09 -5.42 -4.84
CA TYR A 200 7.69 -4.11 -5.08
C TYR A 200 6.77 -2.96 -4.59
N VAL A 201 5.49 -3.01 -4.99
CA VAL A 201 4.47 -2.04 -4.57
C VAL A 201 4.21 -2.11 -3.06
N LEU A 202 4.17 -3.31 -2.46
CA LEU A 202 4.06 -3.47 -1.01
C LEU A 202 5.27 -2.91 -0.25
N ASN A 203 6.49 -3.07 -0.76
CA ASN A 203 7.69 -2.49 -0.14
C ASN A 203 7.65 -0.95 -0.18
N PHE A 204 7.21 -0.34 -1.28
CA PHE A 204 6.98 1.10 -1.36
C PHE A 204 5.92 1.54 -0.32
N LEU A 205 4.77 0.86 -0.27
CA LEU A 205 3.71 1.16 0.69
C LEU A 205 4.22 1.07 2.13
N LEU A 206 4.86 -0.04 2.53
CA LEU A 206 5.36 -0.25 3.90
C LEU A 206 6.45 0.74 4.33
N SER A 207 7.28 1.21 3.39
CA SER A 207 8.31 2.23 3.69
C SER A 207 7.75 3.66 3.72
N SER A 208 6.57 3.92 3.15
CA SER A 208 5.96 5.25 3.05
C SER A 208 4.70 5.46 3.91
N VAL A 209 4.14 4.43 4.55
CA VAL A 209 2.90 4.48 5.37
C VAL A 209 2.81 5.71 6.27
N ALA A 210 3.91 6.06 6.93
CA ALA A 210 3.98 7.16 7.90
C ALA A 210 3.53 8.52 7.31
N GLY A 211 3.69 8.73 5.99
CA GLY A 211 3.27 9.95 5.31
C GLY A 211 1.79 9.98 4.90
N LYS A 212 1.14 8.81 4.75
CA LYS A 212 -0.28 8.69 4.36
C LYS A 212 -0.94 7.42 4.94
N PRO A 213 -1.12 7.32 6.27
CA PRO A 213 -1.54 6.06 6.87
C PRO A 213 -3.01 5.70 6.58
N ILE A 214 -3.90 6.67 6.36
CA ILE A 214 -5.31 6.43 5.99
C ILE A 214 -5.41 5.89 4.55
N GLU A 215 -4.69 6.49 3.60
CA GLU A 215 -4.63 6.02 2.20
C GLU A 215 -4.01 4.61 2.12
N ALA A 216 -2.95 4.36 2.91
CA ALA A 216 -2.35 3.04 3.07
C ALA A 216 -3.32 1.99 3.63
N MET A 217 -4.12 2.35 4.65
CA MET A 217 -5.13 1.44 5.22
C MET A 217 -6.24 1.13 4.22
N LYS A 218 -6.72 2.13 3.47
CA LYS A 218 -7.74 1.93 2.43
C LYS A 218 -7.24 0.96 1.34
N ILE A 219 -6.01 1.15 0.86
CA ILE A 219 -5.36 0.22 -0.07
C ILE A 219 -5.22 -1.19 0.55
N ALA A 220 -4.96 -1.28 1.86
CA ALA A 220 -4.88 -2.55 2.55
C ALA A 220 -6.23 -3.27 2.73
N GLU A 221 -7.34 -2.53 2.83
CA GLU A 221 -8.71 -3.07 2.80
C GLU A 221 -9.05 -3.57 1.39
N ASP A 222 -8.98 -2.70 0.39
CA ASP A 222 -9.30 -3.00 -1.02
C ASP A 222 -8.56 -4.25 -1.54
N HIS A 223 -7.32 -4.46 -1.09
CA HIS A 223 -6.44 -5.53 -1.54
C HIS A 223 -6.15 -6.63 -0.51
N ASN A 224 -6.82 -6.63 0.65
CA ASN A 224 -6.66 -7.59 1.74
C ASN A 224 -5.19 -7.78 2.22
N LEU A 225 -4.44 -6.69 2.32
CA LEU A 225 -3.01 -6.68 2.66
C LEU A 225 -2.79 -6.59 4.18
N ALA A 226 -2.95 -7.71 4.88
CA ALA A 226 -2.91 -7.78 6.35
C ALA A 226 -1.68 -7.13 7.02
N GLU A 227 -0.50 -7.18 6.39
CA GLU A 227 0.72 -6.54 6.90
C GLU A 227 0.66 -5.00 6.80
N LEU A 228 0.22 -4.48 5.66
CA LEU A 228 0.02 -3.05 5.45
C LEU A 228 -1.12 -2.52 6.35
N TYR A 229 -2.17 -3.31 6.54
CA TYR A 229 -3.26 -3.00 7.48
C TYR A 229 -2.75 -2.89 8.92
N ARG A 230 -1.90 -3.82 9.36
CA ARG A 230 -1.26 -3.77 10.68
C ARG A 230 -0.43 -2.50 10.83
N GLU A 231 0.45 -2.19 9.88
CA GLU A 231 1.37 -1.06 10.01
C GLU A 231 0.67 0.30 9.88
N SER A 232 -0.32 0.44 8.99
CA SER A 232 -1.17 1.63 8.93
C SER A 232 -2.00 1.82 10.21
N SER A 233 -2.54 0.74 10.79
CA SER A 233 -3.31 0.82 12.05
C SER A 233 -2.49 1.38 13.21
N ARG A 234 -1.17 1.12 13.24
CA ARG A 234 -0.23 1.65 14.23
C ARG A 234 -0.17 3.18 14.17
N PHE A 235 0.06 3.75 12.98
CA PHE A 235 0.13 5.20 12.79
C PHE A 235 -1.22 5.90 13.05
N ILE A 236 -2.34 5.30 12.63
CA ILE A 236 -3.69 5.85 12.88
C ILE A 236 -4.00 5.86 14.39
N LEU A 237 -3.67 4.78 15.11
CA LEU A 237 -3.90 4.71 16.56
C LEU A 237 -2.96 5.60 17.39
N ASP A 238 -1.71 5.81 16.93
CA ASP A 238 -0.77 6.76 17.55
C ASP A 238 -1.25 8.22 17.42
N ASN A 239 -1.81 8.63 16.28
CA ASN A 239 -2.29 9.99 16.06
C ASN A 239 -3.82 10.13 16.04
N TRP A 240 -4.58 9.28 16.76
CA TRP A 240 -6.04 9.20 16.61
C TRP A 240 -6.81 10.53 16.73
N GLN A 241 -6.34 11.48 17.56
CA GLN A 241 -6.99 12.79 17.71
C GLN A 241 -6.58 13.83 16.65
N GLY A 242 -5.58 13.55 15.83
CA GLY A 242 -5.07 14.45 14.80
C GLY A 242 -5.61 14.18 13.39
N TRP A 243 -6.62 13.31 13.25
CA TRP A 243 -7.29 13.02 11.98
C TRP A 243 -8.68 13.65 11.94
N GLU A 244 -9.07 14.18 10.78
CA GLU A 244 -10.42 14.71 10.61
C GLU A 244 -11.45 13.58 10.41
N SER A 245 -12.68 13.81 10.85
CA SER A 245 -13.78 12.84 10.67
C SER A 245 -14.09 12.55 9.20
N GLN A 246 -13.76 13.49 8.29
CA GLN A 246 -13.89 13.29 6.84
C GLN A 246 -12.84 12.31 6.30
N GLU A 247 -11.59 12.41 6.77
CA GLU A 247 -10.51 11.51 6.37
C GLU A 247 -10.74 10.08 6.89
N LEU A 248 -11.12 9.95 8.16
CA LEU A 248 -11.48 8.65 8.75
C LEU A 248 -12.69 8.04 8.04
N GLY A 249 -13.64 8.86 7.57
CA GLY A 249 -14.78 8.44 6.73
C GLY A 249 -14.41 7.86 5.36
N LEU A 250 -13.14 7.89 4.95
CA LEU A 250 -12.66 7.19 3.74
C LEU A 250 -12.45 5.68 3.96
N LEU A 251 -12.43 5.21 5.21
CA LEU A 251 -12.27 3.80 5.59
C LEU A 251 -13.61 3.09 5.72
N SER A 252 -13.62 1.75 5.65
CA SER A 252 -14.86 1.00 5.91
C SER A 252 -15.32 1.10 7.37
N SER A 253 -16.64 1.06 7.59
CA SER A 253 -17.23 1.04 8.94
C SER A 253 -16.74 -0.14 9.79
N GLU A 254 -16.36 -1.26 9.16
CA GLU A 254 -15.76 -2.40 9.86
C GLU A 254 -14.35 -2.07 10.37
N SER A 255 -13.53 -1.37 9.59
CA SER A 255 -12.21 -0.88 10.03
C SER A 255 -12.28 0.17 11.11
N LEU A 256 -13.20 1.14 11.00
CA LEU A 256 -13.41 2.13 12.06
C LEU A 256 -13.79 1.43 13.37
N LEU A 257 -14.72 0.48 13.32
CA LEU A 257 -15.10 -0.33 14.48
C LEU A 257 -13.94 -1.20 15.02
N LYS A 258 -13.07 -1.75 14.16
CA LYS A 258 -11.84 -2.46 14.58
C LYS A 258 -10.87 -1.52 15.30
N LEU A 259 -10.64 -0.33 14.76
CA LEU A 259 -9.74 0.69 15.32
C LEU A 259 -10.27 1.23 16.66
N GLU A 260 -11.56 1.58 16.75
CA GLU A 260 -12.19 2.04 17.99
C GLU A 260 -12.15 0.98 19.10
N ARG A 261 -12.41 -0.29 18.77
CA ARG A 261 -12.26 -1.42 19.70
C ARG A 261 -10.81 -1.58 20.16
N LYS A 262 -9.83 -1.45 19.26
CA LYS A 262 -8.40 -1.50 19.59
C LYS A 262 -7.96 -0.33 20.47
N ARG A 263 -8.38 0.89 20.15
CA ARG A 263 -8.16 2.11 20.94
C ARG A 263 -8.76 1.97 22.35
N SER A 264 -10.01 1.56 22.45
CA SER A 264 -10.72 1.41 23.73
C SER A 264 -10.05 0.36 24.63
N TRP A 265 -9.71 -0.81 24.06
CA TRP A 265 -8.95 -1.84 24.78
C TRP A 265 -7.55 -1.37 25.18
N PHE A 266 -6.85 -0.65 24.31
CA PHE A 266 -5.54 -0.08 24.64
C PHE A 266 -5.65 0.89 25.84
N LEU A 267 -6.61 1.81 25.83
CA LEU A 267 -6.84 2.76 26.92
C LEU A 267 -7.21 2.06 28.24
N GLU A 268 -8.06 1.02 28.20
CA GLU A 268 -8.36 0.16 29.36
C GLU A 268 -7.08 -0.45 29.98
N ARG A 269 -6.13 -0.86 29.13
CA ARG A 269 -4.86 -1.48 29.56
C ARG A 269 -3.82 -0.48 30.03
N VAL A 270 -3.80 0.72 29.45
CA VAL A 270 -3.02 1.85 30.00
C VAL A 270 -3.55 2.22 31.39
N LEU A 271 -4.85 2.45 31.55
CA LEU A 271 -5.46 2.77 32.85
C LEU A 271 -5.11 1.74 33.93
N LYS A 272 -5.12 0.45 33.59
CA LYS A 272 -4.71 -0.65 34.50
C LYS A 272 -3.21 -0.67 34.80
N LEU A 273 -2.33 -0.30 33.86
CA LEU A 273 -0.91 -0.09 34.14
C LEU A 273 -0.68 1.10 35.09
N GLY A 274 -1.52 2.14 35.02
CA GLY A 274 -1.47 3.28 35.96
C GLY A 274 -1.75 2.91 37.43
N LEU A 275 -2.25 1.69 37.71
CA LEU A 275 -2.49 1.17 39.05
C LEU A 275 -1.32 0.32 39.61
N VAL A 276 -0.25 0.15 38.84
CA VAL A 276 0.97 -0.57 39.24
C VAL A 276 1.70 0.25 40.31
N ASN A 277 2.10 -0.42 41.39
CA ASN A 277 2.75 0.18 42.54
C ASN A 277 4.10 -0.54 42.77
N PRO A 278 5.20 -0.12 42.12
CA PRO A 278 6.48 -0.83 42.21
C PRO A 278 6.99 -1.06 43.65
N PRO A 279 6.79 -0.14 44.62
CA PRO A 279 7.05 -0.39 46.05
C PRO A 279 6.33 -1.59 46.70
N ARG A 280 5.31 -2.15 46.05
CA ARG A 280 4.59 -3.38 46.43
C ARG A 280 4.83 -4.52 45.43
N ASP A 281 4.95 -4.19 44.15
CA ASP A 281 4.88 -5.16 43.04
C ASP A 281 6.26 -5.61 42.52
N TYR A 282 7.35 -4.88 42.84
CA TYR A 282 8.72 -5.16 42.39
C TYR A 282 9.63 -5.57 43.56
N ASP A 283 10.15 -6.79 43.48
CA ASP A 283 11.25 -7.27 44.33
C ASP A 283 12.61 -7.13 43.63
N CYS A 284 13.66 -6.90 44.42
CA CYS A 284 15.04 -6.86 43.95
C CYS A 284 15.68 -8.26 44.07
N PRO A 285 16.63 -8.66 43.19
CA PRO A 285 17.31 -9.96 43.32
C PRO A 285 17.94 -10.19 44.70
N THR A 286 17.93 -11.44 45.17
CA THR A 286 18.40 -11.83 46.52
C THR A 286 19.87 -11.50 46.81
N SER A 287 20.68 -11.25 45.77
CA SER A 287 22.07 -10.80 45.87
C SER A 287 22.25 -9.27 45.97
N CYS A 288 21.16 -8.50 46.04
CA CYS A 288 21.22 -7.04 46.16
C CYS A 288 21.54 -6.60 47.60
N PRO A 289 22.59 -5.78 47.84
CA PRO A 289 22.93 -5.31 49.18
C PRO A 289 22.05 -4.15 49.68
N SER A 290 21.23 -3.53 48.82
CA SER A 290 20.31 -2.44 49.22
C SER A 290 18.95 -2.48 48.50
N PRO A 291 18.12 -3.54 48.66
CA PRO A 291 16.85 -3.69 47.95
C PRO A 291 15.92 -2.48 48.08
N ARG A 292 15.82 -1.92 49.29
CA ARG A 292 15.00 -0.72 49.59
C ARG A 292 15.42 0.53 48.81
N ASN A 293 16.67 0.62 48.36
CA ASN A 293 17.14 1.74 47.53
C ASN A 293 16.79 1.51 46.06
N CYS A 294 17.02 0.29 45.55
CA CYS A 294 16.62 -0.08 44.19
C CYS A 294 15.11 0.10 43.97
N ILE A 295 14.27 -0.30 44.93
CA ILE A 295 12.81 -0.15 44.88
C ILE A 295 12.39 1.33 44.74
N LYS A 296 13.04 2.25 45.45
CA LYS A 296 12.78 3.71 45.31
C LYS A 296 13.14 4.24 43.94
N LEU A 297 14.34 3.92 43.45
CA LEU A 297 14.80 4.36 42.12
C LEU A 297 13.94 3.80 40.99
N VAL A 298 13.42 2.58 41.17
CA VAL A 298 12.46 1.93 40.26
C VAL A 298 11.09 2.61 40.29
N ASP A 299 10.58 2.99 41.46
CA ASP A 299 9.33 3.76 41.63
C ASP A 299 9.43 5.17 41.03
N GLU A 300 10.54 5.88 41.27
CA GLU A 300 10.83 7.20 40.70
C GLU A 300 10.95 7.14 39.16
N LYS A 301 11.65 6.13 38.61
CA LYS A 301 11.67 5.90 37.16
C LYS A 301 10.26 5.63 36.63
N TRP A 302 9.49 4.72 37.25
CA TRP A 302 8.15 4.39 36.81
C TRP A 302 7.24 5.61 36.74
N LYS A 303 7.25 6.45 37.78
CA LYS A 303 6.50 7.71 37.84
C LYS A 303 6.92 8.70 36.75
N SER A 304 8.23 8.89 36.52
CA SER A 304 8.71 9.77 35.43
C SER A 304 8.36 9.23 34.04
N ALA A 305 8.44 7.92 33.83
CA ALA A 305 8.11 7.27 32.57
C ALA A 305 6.61 7.36 32.30
N TRP A 306 5.77 7.14 33.32
CA TRP A 306 4.33 7.34 33.27
C TRP A 306 3.97 8.78 32.88
N ALA A 307 4.54 9.78 33.56
CA ALA A 307 4.33 11.19 33.22
C ALA A 307 4.75 11.52 31.78
N ALA A 308 5.84 10.93 31.28
CA ALA A 308 6.29 11.12 29.90
C ALA A 308 5.30 10.56 28.85
N THR A 309 4.51 9.51 29.17
CA THR A 309 3.49 8.99 28.23
C THR A 309 2.30 9.94 28.02
N LEU A 310 2.02 10.81 28.99
CA LEU A 310 0.86 11.72 29.00
C LEU A 310 1.21 13.17 28.68
N LYS A 311 2.51 13.49 28.43
CA LYS A 311 2.97 14.88 28.28
C LYS A 311 2.30 15.63 27.12
N PHE A 312 2.08 14.94 26.00
CA PHE A 312 1.65 15.55 24.73
C PHE A 312 0.16 15.28 24.39
N GLY A 313 -0.66 15.00 25.40
CA GLY A 313 -2.08 14.65 25.23
C GLY A 313 -2.38 13.23 25.70
N PRO A 314 -3.37 12.54 25.11
CA PRO A 314 -3.68 11.16 25.47
C PRO A 314 -2.49 10.21 25.24
N PRO A 315 -2.43 9.09 25.96
CA PRO A 315 -1.37 8.11 25.77
C PRO A 315 -1.39 7.55 24.34
N GLN A 316 -0.29 7.66 23.62
CA GLN A 316 -0.09 7.08 22.29
C GLN A 316 0.53 5.68 22.43
N PRO A 317 0.08 4.63 21.72
CA PRO A 317 0.66 3.30 21.77
C PRO A 317 2.19 3.21 21.68
N SER A 318 2.83 3.93 20.74
CA SER A 318 4.30 3.93 20.64
C SER A 318 4.98 4.68 21.77
N SER A 319 4.42 5.78 22.27
CA SER A 319 4.94 6.50 23.45
C SER A 319 4.84 5.65 24.73
N VAL A 320 3.72 4.95 24.91
CA VAL A 320 3.48 4.00 26.01
C VAL A 320 4.43 2.81 25.94
N TYR A 321 4.63 2.23 24.76
CA TYR A 321 5.62 1.16 24.56
C TYR A 321 7.04 1.65 24.91
N ARG A 322 7.46 2.79 24.34
CA ARG A 322 8.80 3.37 24.55
C ARG A 322 9.09 3.64 26.03
N HIS A 323 8.21 4.35 26.72
CA HIS A 323 8.47 4.76 28.09
C HIS A 323 8.18 3.67 29.13
N LEU A 324 7.12 2.86 28.99
CA LEU A 324 6.72 1.89 30.04
C LEU A 324 7.29 0.48 29.84
N ARG A 325 7.46 0.01 28.59
CA ARG A 325 8.06 -1.31 28.32
C ARG A 325 9.57 -1.24 28.24
N CYS A 326 10.10 -0.32 27.44
CA CYS A 326 11.54 -0.20 27.21
C CYS A 326 12.25 0.64 28.27
N LEU A 327 11.51 1.35 29.14
CA LEU A 327 12.03 2.36 30.09
C LEU A 327 12.95 3.41 29.42
N GLU A 328 12.75 3.67 28.13
CA GLU A 328 13.72 4.41 27.30
C GLU A 328 14.02 5.79 27.92
N PRO A 329 15.30 6.22 27.96
CA PRO A 329 15.64 7.55 28.44
C PRO A 329 15.06 8.61 27.51
N SER A 330 14.39 9.61 28.08
CA SER A 330 13.95 10.81 27.37
C SER A 330 14.19 12.05 28.22
N LEU A 331 14.09 13.24 27.62
CA LEU A 331 14.27 14.54 28.31
C LEU A 331 13.38 14.72 29.56
N HIS A 332 12.30 13.93 29.67
CA HIS A 332 11.33 13.99 30.77
C HIS A 332 11.30 12.71 31.64
N SER A 333 12.10 11.70 31.30
CA SER A 333 12.27 10.47 32.09
C SER A 333 13.70 9.97 31.91
N PRO A 334 14.64 10.33 32.81
CA PRO A 334 16.05 9.97 32.68
C PRO A 334 16.27 8.44 32.71
N ALA A 335 17.47 8.00 32.36
CA ALA A 335 17.82 6.59 32.46
C ALA A 335 17.67 6.07 33.90
N LEU A 336 17.10 4.87 34.05
CA LEU A 336 17.20 4.14 35.32
C LEU A 336 18.67 3.76 35.53
N ILE A 337 19.23 4.07 36.71
CA ILE A 337 20.60 3.71 37.08
C ILE A 337 20.53 3.03 38.44
N LEU A 338 20.65 1.71 38.47
CA LEU A 338 20.74 0.92 39.71
C LEU A 338 22.20 0.54 40.04
N PRO A 339 22.56 0.38 41.34
CA PRO A 339 23.96 0.16 41.75
C PRO A 339 24.62 -1.11 41.19
N HIS A 340 23.84 -2.09 40.72
CA HIS A 340 24.35 -3.33 40.14
C HIS A 340 23.62 -3.69 38.85
N THR A 341 24.37 -4.18 37.87
CA THR A 341 23.88 -4.63 36.56
C THR A 341 22.83 -5.74 36.67
N SER A 342 22.91 -6.61 37.68
CA SER A 342 21.90 -7.61 38.00
C SER A 342 20.54 -6.99 38.36
N CYS A 343 20.54 -5.93 39.18
CA CYS A 343 19.33 -5.20 39.57
C CYS A 343 18.75 -4.43 38.38
N GLN A 344 19.62 -3.81 37.57
CA GLN A 344 19.27 -3.12 36.33
C GLN A 344 18.56 -4.06 35.33
N GLN A 345 19.14 -5.24 35.07
CA GLN A 345 18.54 -6.22 34.17
C GLN A 345 17.23 -6.79 34.73
N HIS A 346 17.13 -7.00 36.06
CA HIS A 346 15.92 -7.52 36.68
C HIS A 346 14.75 -6.53 36.62
N SER A 347 14.99 -5.25 36.91
CA SER A 347 13.97 -4.19 36.81
C SER A 347 13.48 -3.97 35.37
N ILE A 348 14.39 -3.93 34.39
CA ILE A 348 13.99 -3.83 32.96
C ILE A 348 13.13 -5.02 32.53
N ARG A 349 13.51 -6.26 32.91
CA ARG A 349 12.70 -7.46 32.63
C ARG A 349 11.34 -7.41 33.32
N PHE A 350 11.29 -7.04 34.60
CA PHE A 350 10.04 -6.91 35.36
C PHE A 350 9.00 -6.02 34.65
N PHE A 351 9.41 -4.85 34.16
CA PHE A 351 8.49 -3.95 33.43
C PHE A 351 8.12 -4.49 32.04
N ALA A 352 9.05 -5.13 31.31
CA ALA A 352 8.74 -5.79 30.05
C ALA A 352 7.71 -6.93 30.25
N ASP A 353 7.93 -7.82 31.21
CA ASP A 353 7.05 -8.95 31.54
C ASP A 353 5.68 -8.48 32.06
N LEU A 354 5.65 -7.39 32.83
CA LEU A 354 4.41 -6.73 33.27
C LEU A 354 3.62 -6.17 32.08
N PHE A 355 4.28 -5.43 31.18
CA PHE A 355 3.68 -4.88 29.98
C PHE A 355 3.16 -6.00 29.05
N ASP A 356 3.95 -7.04 28.83
CA ASP A 356 3.54 -8.19 28.00
C ASP A 356 2.36 -8.94 28.60
N ARG A 357 2.32 -9.19 29.92
CA ARG A 357 1.15 -9.80 30.58
C ARG A 357 -0.11 -8.93 30.46
N MET A 358 0.03 -7.61 30.37
CA MET A 358 -1.08 -6.68 30.18
C MET A 358 -1.61 -6.65 28.75
N PHE A 359 -0.73 -6.61 27.74
CA PHE A 359 -1.11 -6.45 26.33
C PHE A 359 -1.23 -7.78 25.53
N SER A 360 -0.64 -8.89 25.98
CA SER A 360 -0.80 -10.21 25.32
C SER A 360 -2.21 -10.78 25.39
N GLN A 361 -3.11 -10.19 26.18
CA GLN A 361 -4.48 -10.65 26.36
C GLN A 361 -5.41 -10.37 25.16
N PHE A 362 -4.88 -9.85 24.03
CA PHE A 362 -5.59 -9.80 22.74
C PHE A 362 -5.27 -11.00 21.84
N ALA A 363 -5.32 -12.22 22.40
CA ALA A 363 -5.78 -13.36 21.62
C ALA A 363 -7.32 -13.29 21.60
N PRO A 364 -7.98 -12.93 20.49
CA PRO A 364 -9.43 -12.84 20.47
C PRO A 364 -10.03 -14.24 20.72
N ARG A 365 -10.81 -14.38 21.79
CA ARG A 365 -11.58 -15.60 22.08
C ARG A 365 -12.78 -15.72 21.12
N GLY A 366 -12.50 -15.85 19.82
CA GLY A 366 -13.52 -15.73 18.78
C GLY A 366 -13.02 -15.71 17.34
N SER A 367 -11.97 -16.46 17.01
CA SER A 367 -11.57 -16.72 15.61
C SER A 367 -10.90 -18.09 15.47
N LYS A 368 -11.62 -19.16 15.82
CA LYS A 368 -11.32 -20.50 15.30
C LYS A 368 -11.99 -20.64 13.95
N THR A 369 -11.18 -20.85 12.91
CA THR A 369 -11.58 -21.58 11.70
C THR A 369 -11.81 -23.04 12.03
#